data_AF-A0A957JCE9-F1
#
_entry.id   AF-A0A957JCE9-F1
#
_cell.length_a   1.000
_cell.length_b   1.000
_cell.length_c   1.000
_cell.angle_alpha   90.00
_cell.angle_beta   90.00
_cell.angle_gamma   90.00
#
_symmetry.space_group_name_H-M   'P 1'
#
loop_
_entity.id
_entity.type
_entity.pdbx_description
1 polymer ?
#
loop_
_entity_poly.entity_id
_entity_poly.type
_entity_poly.pdbx_seq_one_letter_code
_entity_poly.pdbx_strand_id
1 'polypeptide(L)'
;MTDPADRPVITALLHNIRSLWNVGSMFRTADGAGIDHIYLTGYTATPEHPKMTKTALGAEQAVAWTSWRDGVELARGLREAGCRLWALELGEGAEPLFAVGG
;
A
#
# COMPACT_ATOMS: atom_id res chain seq x y z
N MET A 1 23.22 7.82 -13.73
CA MET A 1 23.16 6.61 -12.89
C MET A 1 22.82 7.11 -11.50
N THR A 2 21.54 7.14 -11.16
CA THR A 2 21.05 7.62 -9.85
C THR A 2 21.50 6.67 -8.76
N ASP A 3 21.91 7.22 -7.61
CA ASP A 3 22.25 6.43 -6.43
C ASP A 3 20.99 5.64 -6.01
N PRO A 4 21.08 4.38 -5.55
CA PRO A 4 19.97 3.69 -4.89
C PRO A 4 19.29 4.53 -3.79
N ALA A 5 20.01 5.48 -3.18
CA ALA A 5 19.50 6.45 -2.22
C ALA A 5 18.59 7.54 -2.83
N ASP A 6 18.62 7.76 -4.14
CA ASP A 6 17.82 8.79 -4.84
C ASP A 6 16.45 8.29 -5.31
N ARG A 7 16.08 7.03 -5.00
CA ARG A 7 14.77 6.51 -5.41
C ARG A 7 13.65 7.15 -4.58
N PRO A 8 12.48 7.44 -5.20
CA PRO A 8 11.33 7.87 -4.43
C PRO A 8 10.91 6.79 -3.43
N VAL A 9 10.60 7.23 -2.21
CA VAL A 9 9.96 6.38 -1.20
C VAL A 9 8.49 6.23 -1.59
N ILE A 10 8.05 5.00 -1.81
CA ILE A 10 6.68 4.68 -2.23
C ILE A 10 6.07 3.75 -1.18
N THR A 11 4.96 4.19 -0.59
CA THR A 11 4.20 3.41 0.38
C THR A 11 2.79 3.14 -0.13
N ALA A 12 2.25 1.97 0.16
CA ALA A 12 0.87 1.62 -0.17
C ALA A 12 -0.04 1.66 1.06
N LEU A 13 -1.27 2.17 0.93
CA LEU A 13 -2.28 2.13 1.98
C LEU A 13 -3.47 1.29 1.50
N LEU A 14 -3.63 0.11 2.11
CA LEU A 14 -4.68 -0.85 1.76
C LEU A 14 -5.85 -0.73 2.75
N HIS A 15 -6.80 0.13 2.39
CA HIS A 15 -7.97 0.42 3.23
C HIS A 15 -9.12 -0.55 2.95
N ASN A 16 -9.65 -1.19 3.99
CA ASN A 16 -10.89 -1.98 3.93
C ASN A 16 -10.90 -3.05 2.82
N ILE A 17 -9.76 -3.70 2.57
CA ILE A 17 -9.63 -4.79 1.61
C ILE A 17 -10.10 -6.09 2.26
N ARG A 18 -11.25 -6.58 1.80
CA ARG A 18 -11.92 -7.75 2.38
C ARG A 18 -11.25 -9.08 2.03
N SER A 19 -10.71 -9.20 0.83
CA SER A 19 -10.19 -10.47 0.29
C SER A 19 -8.75 -10.72 0.73
N LEU A 20 -8.53 -11.74 1.56
CA LEU A 20 -7.19 -12.23 1.94
C LEU A 20 -6.31 -12.59 0.74
N TRP A 21 -6.92 -13.10 -0.34
CA TRP A 21 -6.21 -13.39 -1.59
C TRP A 21 -5.72 -12.11 -2.27
N ASN A 22 -6.56 -11.07 -2.28
CA ASN A 22 -6.19 -9.79 -2.87
C ASN A 22 -5.09 -9.12 -2.05
N VAL A 23 -5.19 -9.14 -0.71
CA VAL A 23 -4.13 -8.61 0.16
C VAL A 23 -2.81 -9.35 -0.11
N GLY A 24 -2.80 -10.69 -0.16
CA GLY A 24 -1.59 -11.45 -0.49
C GLY A 24 -1.02 -11.14 -1.88
N SER A 25 -1.88 -10.97 -2.89
CA SER A 25 -1.46 -10.54 -4.24
C SER A 25 -0.86 -9.13 -4.24
N MET A 26 -1.39 -8.21 -3.42
CA MET A 26 -0.85 -6.86 -3.25
C MET A 26 0.52 -6.88 -2.58
N PHE A 27 0.74 -7.73 -1.57
CA PHE A 27 2.08 -7.93 -0.98
C PHE A 27 3.09 -8.44 -2.01
N ARG A 28 2.73 -9.44 -2.81
CA ARG A 28 3.61 -9.94 -3.88
C ARG A 28 3.93 -8.88 -4.93
N THR A 29 2.95 -8.05 -5.28
CA THR A 29 3.16 -6.93 -6.21
C THR A 29 4.09 -5.89 -5.59
N ALA A 30 3.91 -5.58 -4.31
CA ALA A 30 4.72 -4.63 -3.58
C ALA A 30 6.20 -5.05 -3.48
N ASP A 31 6.44 -6.34 -3.19
CA ASP A 31 7.77 -6.94 -3.16
C ASP A 31 8.46 -6.82 -4.54
N GLY A 32 7.76 -7.20 -5.62
CA GLY A 32 8.30 -7.08 -6.97
C GLY A 32 8.45 -5.63 -7.49
N ALA A 33 7.69 -4.69 -6.94
CA ALA A 33 7.69 -3.28 -7.36
C ALA A 33 8.61 -2.37 -6.52
N GLY A 34 9.22 -2.89 -5.45
CA GLY A 34 10.09 -2.12 -4.56
C GLY A 34 9.33 -1.11 -3.68
N ILE A 35 8.11 -1.45 -3.25
CA ILE A 35 7.35 -0.66 -2.28
C ILE A 35 8.04 -0.72 -0.91
N ASP A 36 8.24 0.43 -0.29
CA ASP A 36 8.93 0.58 0.99
C ASP A 36 8.11 0.07 2.17
N HIS A 37 6.81 0.36 2.16
CA HIS A 37 5.93 0.07 3.29
C HIS A 37 4.48 -0.13 2.87
N ILE A 38 3.78 -1.05 3.53
CA ILE A 38 2.34 -1.26 3.41
C ILE A 38 1.63 -0.91 4.71
N TYR A 39 0.70 0.03 4.64
CA TYR A 39 -0.25 0.34 5.70
C TYR A 39 -1.55 -0.43 5.49
N LEU A 40 -1.87 -1.33 6.41
CA LEU A 40 -3.13 -2.08 6.41
C LEU A 40 -4.12 -1.37 7.30
N THR A 41 -5.26 -0.92 6.77
CA THR A 41 -6.18 -0.09 7.55
C THR A 41 -7.62 -0.55 7.55
N GLY A 42 -8.36 -0.17 8.60
CA GLY A 42 -9.75 -0.58 8.80
C GLY A 42 -9.85 -2.07 9.09
N TYR A 43 -10.67 -2.80 8.33
CA TYR A 43 -10.83 -4.25 8.50
C TYR A 43 -9.90 -5.10 7.62
N THR A 44 -8.94 -4.50 6.90
CA THR A 44 -7.98 -5.24 6.08
C THR A 44 -7.21 -6.24 6.94
N ALA A 45 -7.19 -7.50 6.54
CA ALA A 45 -6.50 -8.55 7.27
C ALA A 45 -4.97 -8.35 7.26
N THR A 46 -4.32 -8.71 8.36
CA THR A 46 -2.87 -8.63 8.54
C THR A 46 -2.17 -9.95 8.23
N PRO A 47 -0.85 -9.92 7.95
CA PRO A 47 -0.01 -11.11 7.82
C PRO A 47 -0.05 -12.09 9.00
N GLU A 48 -0.51 -11.65 10.17
CA GLU A 48 -0.72 -12.50 11.34
C GLU A 48 -1.86 -13.52 11.14
N HIS A 49 -2.74 -13.30 10.14
CA HIS A 49 -3.79 -14.24 9.80
C HIS A 49 -3.20 -15.46 9.06
N PRO A 50 -3.28 -16.71 9.61
CA PRO A 50 -2.54 -17.87 9.08
C PRO A 50 -2.85 -18.23 7.62
N LYS A 51 -4.05 -17.89 7.13
CA LYS A 51 -4.43 -18.12 5.73
C LYS A 51 -3.80 -17.11 4.75
N MET A 52 -3.31 -15.97 5.24
CA MET A 52 -2.70 -14.93 4.41
C MET A 52 -1.29 -15.33 3.96
N THR A 53 -0.50 -15.98 4.81
CA THR A 53 0.84 -16.48 4.46
C THR A 53 0.83 -17.36 3.21
N LYS A 54 -0.22 -18.17 3.03
CA LYS A 54 -0.38 -19.03 1.84
C LYS A 54 -0.56 -18.25 0.55
N THR A 55 -1.11 -17.03 0.61
CA THR A 55 -1.41 -16.22 -0.57
C THR A 55 -0.28 -15.24 -0.88
N ALA A 56 0.38 -14.71 0.15
CA ALA A 56 1.50 -13.78 0.04
C ALA A 56 2.83 -14.46 -0.33
N LEU A 57 2.96 -15.78 -0.10
CA LEU A 57 4.14 -16.57 -0.51
C LEU A 57 5.47 -16.06 0.06
N GLY A 58 5.48 -15.47 1.26
CA GLY A 58 6.67 -14.92 1.90
C GLY A 58 6.91 -13.44 1.62
N ALA A 59 6.18 -12.83 0.68
CA ALA A 59 6.29 -11.39 0.41
C ALA A 59 5.94 -10.52 1.64
N GLU A 60 5.10 -11.03 2.55
CA GLU A 60 4.76 -10.37 3.81
C GLU A 60 5.94 -10.25 4.80
N GLN A 61 7.02 -10.99 4.55
CA GLN A 61 8.26 -10.94 5.34
C GLN A 61 9.29 -9.99 4.71
N ALA A 62 9.19 -9.74 3.40
CA ALA A 62 10.10 -8.88 2.64
C ALA A 62 9.69 -7.40 2.67
N VAL A 63 8.38 -7.12 2.62
CA VAL A 63 7.85 -5.76 2.61
C VAL A 63 7.48 -5.33 4.03
N ALA A 64 8.02 -4.21 4.50
CA ALA A 64 7.65 -3.65 5.80
C ALA A 64 6.15 -3.30 5.83
N TRP A 65 5.50 -3.53 6.96
CA TRP A 65 4.07 -3.24 7.09
C TRP A 65 3.68 -2.86 8.52
N THR A 66 2.59 -2.10 8.63
CA THR A 66 1.95 -1.76 9.92
C THR A 66 0.44 -1.78 9.76
N SER A 67 -0.29 -2.08 10.84
CA SER A 67 -1.76 -1.98 10.88
C SER A 67 -2.22 -0.73 11.62
N TRP A 68 -3.27 -0.08 11.11
CA TRP A 68 -3.90 1.10 11.71
C TRP A 68 -5.41 0.98 11.66
N ARG A 69 -6.11 1.37 12.72
CA ARG A 69 -7.58 1.27 12.73
C ARG A 69 -8.22 2.31 11.81
N ASP A 70 -7.81 3.56 11.92
CA ASP A 70 -8.34 4.67 11.14
C ASP A 70 -7.41 5.00 9.96
N GLY A 71 -7.85 4.63 8.76
CA GLY A 71 -7.10 4.91 7.53
C GLY A 71 -7.12 6.38 7.12
N VAL A 72 -8.15 7.14 7.52
CA VAL A 72 -8.29 8.56 7.19
C VAL A 72 -7.36 9.39 8.06
N GLU A 73 -7.30 9.09 9.36
CA GLU A 73 -6.35 9.70 10.28
C GLU A 73 -4.90 9.47 9.81
N LEU A 74 -4.56 8.22 9.49
CA LEU A 74 -3.23 7.89 8.96
C LEU A 74 -2.91 8.65 7.67
N ALA A 75 -3.84 8.68 6.70
CA ALA A 75 -3.62 9.36 5.44
C ALA A 75 -3.41 10.88 5.62
N ARG A 76 -4.10 11.50 6.57
CA ARG A 76 -3.89 12.91 6.95
C ARG A 76 -2.50 13.11 7.54
N GLY A 77 -2.10 12.27 8.50
CA GLY A 77 -0.78 12.34 9.13
C GLY A 77 0.35 12.17 8.12
N LEU A 78 0.23 11.22 7.18
CA LEU A 78 1.22 11.02 6.11
C LEU A 78 1.32 12.26 5.20
N ARG A 79 0.18 12.88 4.85
CA ARG A 79 0.16 14.12 4.07
C ARG A 79 0.82 15.28 4.82
N GLU A 80 0.57 15.41 6.12
CA GLU A 80 1.19 16.43 6.98
C GLU A 80 2.70 16.19 7.15
N ALA A 81 3.14 14.94 7.11
CA ALA A 81 4.55 14.57 7.09
C ALA A 81 5.23 14.80 5.72
N GLY A 82 4.53 15.37 4.74
CA GLY A 82 5.08 15.72 3.43
C GLY A 82 4.89 14.67 2.34
N CYS A 83 4.17 13.58 2.60
CA CYS A 83 3.86 12.60 1.56
C CYS A 83 2.81 13.15 0.57
N ARG A 84 3.04 12.95 -0.72
CA ARG A 84 2.01 13.17 -1.75
C ARG A 84 1.07 11.98 -1.77
N LEU A 85 -0.19 12.20 -1.39
CA LEU A 85 -1.22 11.17 -1.36
C LEU A 85 -1.90 11.04 -2.74
N TRP A 86 -2.02 9.81 -3.21
CA TRP A 86 -2.77 9.45 -4.41
C TRP A 86 -3.81 8.40 -4.06
N ALA A 87 -5.07 8.63 -4.44
CA ALA A 87 -6.16 7.70 -4.25
C ALA A 87 -6.49 7.01 -5.59
N LEU A 88 -6.59 5.68 -5.57
CA LEU A 88 -7.05 4.90 -6.72
C LEU A 88 -8.54 4.60 -6.53
N GLU A 89 -9.37 5.20 -7.38
CA GLU A 89 -10.82 5.08 -7.32
C GLU A 89 -11.48 5.24 -8.70
N LEU A 90 -12.82 5.07 -8.77
CA LEU A 90 -13.60 5.11 -10.01
C LEU A 90 -14.77 6.12 -9.95
N GLY A 91 -14.75 7.03 -8.99
CA GLY A 91 -15.76 8.09 -8.86
C GLY A 91 -15.65 9.15 -9.95
N GLU A 92 -16.67 9.99 -10.04
CA GLU A 92 -16.83 11.00 -11.09
C GLU A 92 -15.70 12.04 -11.11
N GLY A 93 -15.04 12.28 -9.97
CA GLY A 93 -13.89 13.18 -9.87
C GLY A 93 -12.52 12.53 -10.10
N ALA A 94 -12.47 11.24 -10.44
CA ALA A 94 -11.21 10.53 -10.65
C ALA A 94 -10.60 10.88 -12.02
N GLU A 95 -9.33 11.26 -12.02
CA GLU A 95 -8.57 11.47 -13.25
C GLU A 95 -7.79 10.19 -13.63
N PRO A 96 -7.69 9.83 -14.93
CA PRO A 96 -6.88 8.71 -15.36
C PRO A 96 -5.43 8.87 -14.92
N LEU A 97 -4.82 7.83 -14.34
CA LEU A 97 -3.44 7.88 -13.85
C LEU A 97 -2.44 8.37 -14.92
N PHE A 98 -2.64 7.97 -16.18
CA PHE A 98 -1.79 8.35 -17.30
C PHE A 98 -2.06 9.77 -17.83
N ALA A 99 -3.12 10.43 -17.37
CA ALA A 99 -3.41 11.82 -17.69
C ALA A 99 -2.82 12.80 -16.65
N VAL A 100 -2.53 12.32 -15.43
CA VAL A 100 -1.95 13.16 -14.37
C VAL A 100 -0.43 13.26 -14.53
N GLY A 101 0.03 14.05 -15.51
CA GLY A 101 1.46 14.22 -15.76
C GLY A 101 1.81 14.82 -17.13
N GLY A 102 1.22 15.97 -17.45
CA GLY A 102 1.70 16.91 -18.47
C GLY A 102 2.30 18.15 -17.82
#